data_AF-A0A7K9CRS6-F1
#
_entry.id   AF-A0A7K9CRS6-F1
#
_cell.length_a   1.000
_cell.length_b   1.000
_cell.length_c   1.000
_cell.angle_alpha   90.00
_cell.angle_beta   90.00
_cell.angle_gamma   90.00
#
_symmetry.space_group_name_H-M   'P 1'
#
loop_
_entity.id
_entity.type
_entity.pdbx_description
1 polymer ?
#
loop_
_entity_poly.entity_id
_entity_poly.type
_entity_poly.pdbx_seq_one_letter_code
_entity_poly.pdbx_strand_id
1 'polypeptide(L)'
;MPLDHRRLRGPEESQPPELWSGLGEQDAEDAEDAEAAAAPRDPYALRPLFARAGLLSQAEGSAYVELSGGTKVLCAAWGPREAAEPGAPSSTAAAAAMALGGGG
;
A
#
# COMPACT_ATOMS: atom_id res chain seq x y z
N MET A 1 1.32 -21.84 -3.90
CA MET A 1 2.30 -21.04 -4.66
C MET A 1 3.68 -21.65 -4.49
N PRO A 2 4.57 -21.63 -5.49
CA PRO A 2 5.97 -22.01 -5.30
C PRO A 2 6.54 -21.27 -4.08
N LEU A 3 7.27 -21.96 -3.20
CA LEU A 3 7.84 -21.36 -2.00
C LEU A 3 8.74 -20.17 -2.38
N ASP A 4 8.31 -18.94 -2.06
CA ASP A 4 9.15 -17.76 -2.23
C ASP A 4 10.31 -17.82 -1.23
N HIS A 5 11.50 -18.14 -1.71
CA HIS A 5 12.70 -18.25 -0.89
C HIS A 5 13.28 -16.89 -0.46
N ARG A 6 12.76 -15.77 -0.96
CA ARG A 6 13.17 -14.41 -0.59
C ARG A 6 12.29 -13.78 0.48
N ARG A 7 11.20 -14.44 0.88
CA ARG A 7 10.28 -14.00 1.92
C ARG A 7 10.32 -14.93 3.12
N LEU A 8 9.74 -14.47 4.23
CA LEU A 8 9.46 -15.34 5.37
C LEU A 8 8.54 -16.47 4.93
N ARG A 9 8.95 -17.71 5.22
CA ARG A 9 8.16 -18.90 4.89
C ARG A 9 7.05 -19.05 5.91
N GLY A 10 5.86 -18.61 5.52
CA GLY A 10 4.62 -18.90 6.24
C GLY A 10 4.16 -20.34 6.01
N PRO A 11 2.99 -20.71 6.56
CA PRO A 11 2.35 -21.99 6.25
C PRO A 11 2.03 -22.10 4.75
N GLU A 12 1.89 -23.33 4.28
CA GLU A 12 1.53 -23.64 2.89
C GLU A 12 0.14 -23.08 2.52
N GLU A 13 -0.76 -23.06 3.49
CA GLU A 13 -2.11 -22.50 3.39
C GLU A 13 -2.38 -21.55 4.56
N SER A 14 -3.06 -20.44 4.26
CA SER A 14 -3.59 -19.51 5.25
C SER A 14 -4.97 -19.10 4.78
N GLN A 15 -5.95 -19.19 5.68
CA GLN A 15 -7.34 -18.90 5.35
C GLN A 15 -7.85 -17.76 6.26
N PRO A 16 -8.51 -16.74 5.69
CA PRO A 16 -9.03 -15.60 6.43
C PRO A 16 -10.15 -16.02 7.41
N PRO A 17 -10.13 -15.55 8.68
CA PRO A 17 -11.13 -15.94 9.69
C PRO A 17 -12.58 -15.58 9.31
N GLU A 18 -12.77 -14.62 8.41
CA GLU A 18 -14.06 -14.15 7.88
C GLU A 18 -14.86 -15.28 7.21
N LEU A 19 -14.18 -16.31 6.68
CA LEU A 19 -14.83 -17.48 6.10
C LEU A 19 -15.61 -18.32 7.14
N TRP A 20 -15.32 -18.15 8.43
CA TRP A 20 -15.93 -18.91 9.52
C TRP A 20 -16.56 -18.05 10.61
N SER A 21 -16.47 -16.72 10.48
CA SER A 21 -17.07 -15.81 11.46
C SER A 21 -18.60 -15.86 11.46
N GLY A 22 -19.23 -16.45 10.43
CA GLY A 22 -20.68 -16.41 10.23
C GLY A 22 -21.20 -15.01 9.90
N LEU A 23 -20.31 -14.02 9.79
CA LEU A 23 -20.59 -12.61 9.47
C LEU A 23 -20.49 -12.35 7.97
N GLY A 24 -20.78 -13.35 7.12
CA GLY A 24 -20.64 -13.29 5.66
C GLY A 24 -21.44 -12.20 4.94
N GLU A 25 -22.05 -11.27 5.67
CA GLU A 25 -22.82 -10.14 5.16
C GLU A 25 -22.60 -8.83 5.96
N GLN A 26 -21.68 -8.78 6.93
CA GLN A 26 -21.49 -7.60 7.80
C GLN A 26 -20.04 -7.12 7.83
N ASP A 27 -19.52 -6.73 6.66
CA ASP A 27 -18.48 -5.69 6.57
C ASP A 27 -19.12 -4.30 6.80
N ALA A 28 -19.88 -4.18 7.88
CA ALA A 28 -20.54 -2.95 8.31
C ALA A 28 -19.81 -2.33 9.51
N GLU A 29 -18.52 -2.58 9.69
CA GLU A 29 -17.72 -1.81 10.66
C GLU A 29 -17.26 -0.46 10.08
N ASP A 30 -17.48 -0.23 8.78
CA ASP A 30 -17.73 1.11 8.20
C ASP A 30 -19.23 1.49 8.35
N ALA A 31 -19.88 1.20 9.48
CA ALA A 31 -21.33 1.39 9.69
C ALA A 31 -21.81 2.84 9.54
N GLU A 32 -20.91 3.84 9.65
CA GLU A 32 -21.26 5.22 9.33
C GLU A 32 -21.49 5.43 7.81
N ASP A 33 -20.90 4.59 6.96
CA ASP A 33 -21.06 4.59 5.50
C ASP A 33 -21.97 3.43 4.99
N ALA A 34 -22.21 2.38 5.77
CA ALA A 34 -23.11 1.28 5.39
C ALA A 34 -24.58 1.73 5.32
N GLU A 35 -25.00 2.62 6.23
CA GLU A 35 -26.32 3.26 6.16
C GLU A 35 -26.43 4.24 4.97
N ALA A 36 -25.29 4.76 4.49
CA ALA A 36 -25.20 5.61 3.29
C ALA A 36 -25.09 4.83 1.97
N ALA A 37 -24.73 3.53 2.00
CA ALA A 37 -24.67 2.68 0.81
C ALA A 37 -26.05 2.38 0.21
N ALA A 38 -27.11 2.44 1.03
CA ALA A 38 -28.49 2.22 0.61
C ALA A 38 -29.28 3.52 0.33
N ALA A 39 -28.73 4.69 0.70
CA ALA A 39 -29.36 5.98 0.45
C ALA A 39 -28.99 6.50 -0.96
N PRO A 40 -29.90 7.19 -1.67
CA PRO A 40 -29.55 7.80 -2.95
C PRO A 40 -28.47 8.86 -2.75
N ARG A 41 -27.24 8.54 -3.18
CA ARG A 41 -26.14 9.50 -3.25
C ARG A 41 -26.37 10.45 -4.43
N ASP A 42 -26.15 11.74 -4.22
CA ASP A 42 -26.11 12.71 -5.33
C ASP A 42 -24.98 12.32 -6.31
N PRO A 43 -25.28 12.07 -7.60
CA PRO A 43 -24.27 11.67 -8.58
C PRO A 43 -23.18 12.73 -8.79
N TYR A 44 -23.41 13.99 -8.39
CA TYR A 44 -22.44 15.07 -8.48
C TYR A 44 -21.67 15.32 -7.17
N ALA A 45 -22.02 14.63 -6.08
CA ALA A 45 -21.36 14.81 -4.80
C ALA A 45 -19.98 14.13 -4.74
N LEU A 46 -18.93 14.94 -4.65
CA LEU A 46 -17.56 14.48 -4.42
C LEU A 46 -17.38 13.95 -2.99
N ARG A 47 -16.56 12.91 -2.82
CA ARG A 47 -16.12 12.45 -1.50
C ARG A 47 -15.15 13.47 -0.92
N PRO A 48 -15.27 13.85 0.37
CA PRO A 48 -14.24 14.63 1.07
C PRO A 48 -12.85 14.03 0.86
N LEU A 49 -11.88 14.90 0.58
CA LEU A 49 -10.52 14.56 0.22
C LEU A 49 -9.54 15.22 1.20
N PHE A 50 -8.67 14.43 1.81
CA PHE A 50 -7.46 14.91 2.45
C PHE A 50 -6.26 14.55 1.58
N ALA A 51 -5.46 15.55 1.21
CA ALA A 51 -4.27 15.35 0.39
C ALA A 51 -3.08 16.12 0.97
N ARG A 52 -1.93 15.44 1.08
CA ARG A 52 -0.67 16.03 1.54
C ARG A 52 0.49 15.60 0.66
N ALA A 53 1.16 16.56 0.04
CA ALA A 53 2.44 16.35 -0.64
C ALA A 53 3.61 16.39 0.34
N GLY A 54 4.72 15.73 -0.01
CA GLY A 54 5.95 15.71 0.78
C GLY A 54 5.82 15.00 2.13
N LEU A 55 4.99 13.95 2.21
CA LEU A 55 4.81 13.19 3.46
C LEU A 55 6.07 12.37 3.82
N LEU A 56 6.69 11.73 2.83
CA LEU A 56 7.86 10.89 3.02
C LEU A 56 9.15 11.69 2.87
N SER A 57 10.05 11.57 3.84
CA SER A 57 11.35 12.25 3.84
C SER A 57 12.44 11.53 3.06
N GLN A 58 12.26 10.23 2.76
CA GLN A 58 13.22 9.42 2.00
C GLN A 58 12.97 9.43 0.47
N ALA A 59 11.92 10.09 0.01
CA ALA A 59 11.60 10.24 -1.41
C ALA A 59 11.80 11.69 -1.84
N GLU A 60 12.24 11.92 -3.08
CA GLU A 60 12.35 13.27 -3.64
C GLU A 60 10.98 13.92 -3.83
N GLY A 61 9.97 13.11 -4.15
CA GLY A 61 8.57 13.51 -4.16
C GLY A 61 7.70 12.45 -3.51
N SER A 62 6.66 12.86 -2.79
CA SER A 62 5.66 11.94 -2.26
C SER A 62 4.31 12.62 -2.10
N ALA A 63 3.25 11.81 -2.07
CA ALA A 63 1.89 12.28 -1.83
C ALA A 63 1.10 11.23 -1.06
N TYR A 64 0.34 11.68 -0.08
CA TYR A 64 -0.69 10.90 0.60
C TYR A 64 -2.06 11.47 0.27
N VAL A 65 -2.99 10.58 -0.04
CA VAL A 65 -4.36 10.90 -0.44
C VAL A 65 -5.30 10.00 0.34
N GLU A 66 -6.28 10.60 0.98
CA GLU A 66 -7.33 9.92 1.73
C GLU A 66 -8.70 10.44 1.32
N LEU A 67 -9.62 9.53 1.05
CA LEU A 67 -11.02 9.82 0.74
C LEU A 67 -11.91 9.26 1.85
N SER A 68 -13.06 9.90 2.07
CA SER A 68 -14.10 9.31 2.92
C SER A 68 -14.54 7.95 2.35
N GLY A 69 -14.72 6.93 3.21
CA GLY A 69 -14.97 5.54 2.80
C GLY A 69 -13.71 4.68 2.68
N GLY A 70 -12.79 4.83 3.63
CA GLY A 70 -11.68 3.90 3.86
C GLY A 70 -10.52 3.95 2.86
N THR A 71 -10.64 4.66 1.74
CA THR A 71 -9.59 4.70 0.72
C THR A 71 -8.42 5.57 1.14
N LYS A 72 -7.25 4.95 1.30
CA LYS A 72 -5.99 5.61 1.67
C LYS A 72 -4.88 5.15 0.72
N VAL A 73 -4.18 6.10 0.09
CA VAL A 73 -3.13 5.82 -0.88
C VAL A 73 -1.88 6.64 -0.57
N LEU A 74 -0.72 6.00 -0.66
CA LEU A 74 0.58 6.61 -0.53
C LEU A 74 1.38 6.42 -1.82
N CYS A 75 1.90 7.51 -2.38
CA CYS A 75 2.72 7.52 -3.58
C CYS A 75 4.09 8.16 -3.29
N ALA A 76 5.13 7.63 -3.93
CA ALA A 76 6.48 8.13 -3.84
C ALA A 76 7.14 8.15 -5.23
N ALA A 77 7.84 9.23 -5.51
CA ALA A 77 8.60 9.44 -6.72
C ALA A 77 10.08 9.58 -6.35
N TRP A 78 10.90 8.81 -7.04
CA TRP A 78 12.35 8.95 -7.05
C TRP A 78 12.70 9.39 -8.45
N GLY A 79 13.48 10.46 -8.56
CA GLY A 79 13.62 11.29 -9.74
C GLY A 79 14.13 10.56 -10.98
N PRO A 80 14.46 11.33 -12.03
CA PRO A 80 14.96 10.79 -13.27
C PRO A 80 16.19 9.92 -12.99
N ARG A 81 16.03 8.61 -13.13
CA ARG A 81 17.11 7.64 -13.00
C ARG A 81 17.42 7.09 -14.37
N GLU A 82 18.70 6.92 -14.66
CA GLU A 82 19.10 6.11 -15.81
C GLU A 82 18.44 4.73 -15.66
N ALA A 83 17.75 4.31 -16.72
CA ALA A 83 17.21 2.97 -16.76
C ALA A 83 18.39 2.00 -16.69
N ALA A 84 18.33 1.04 -15.77
CA ALA A 84 19.33 -0.01 -15.73
C ALA A 84 19.32 -0.73 -17.08
N GLU A 85 20.49 -0.87 -17.70
CA GLU A 85 20.71 -1.85 -18.77
C GLU A 85 20.13 -3.19 -18.29
N PRO A 86 19.38 -3.92 -19.13
CA PRO A 86 18.77 -5.18 -18.72
C PRO A 86 19.85 -6.15 -18.20
N GLY A 87 19.91 -6.32 -16.88
CA GLY A 87 20.91 -7.14 -16.19
C GLY A 87 21.80 -6.42 -15.15
N ALA A 88 21.77 -5.09 -15.07
CA ALA A 88 22.54 -4.35 -14.07
C ALA A 88 21.79 -4.23 -12.72
N PRO A 89 22.46 -4.41 -11.56
CA PRO A 89 21.83 -4.24 -10.26
C PRO A 89 21.42 -2.77 -10.05
N SER A 90 20.20 -2.53 -9.58
CA SER A 90 19.70 -1.17 -9.32
C SER A 90 20.58 -0.46 -8.28
N SER A 91 21.04 0.75 -8.59
CA SER A 91 21.99 1.53 -7.77
C SER A 91 21.52 1.80 -6.33
N THR A 92 20.23 1.77 -6.05
CA THR A 92 19.66 1.88 -4.69
C THR A 92 19.96 0.66 -3.81
N ALA A 93 20.10 -0.53 -4.40
CA ALA A 93 20.52 -1.73 -3.67
C ALA A 93 22.04 -1.73 -3.40
N ALA A 94 22.84 -1.09 -4.27
CA ALA A 94 24.28 -0.98 -4.08
C ALA A 94 24.66 -0.09 -2.87
N ALA A 95 23.92 1.00 -2.63
CA ALA A 95 24.15 1.86 -1.47
C ALA A 95 23.87 1.15 -0.13
N ALA A 96 22.81 0.34 -0.05
CA ALA A 96 22.49 -0.43 1.15
C ALA A 96 23.49 -1.58 1.41
N ALA A 97 24.03 -2.20 0.36
CA ALA A 97 25.05 -3.24 0.48
C ALA A 97 26.42 -2.69 0.97
N MET A 98 26.80 -1.48 0.56
CA MET A 98 28.04 -0.85 1.04
C MET A 98 27.97 -0.40 2.51
N ALA A 99 26.78 -0.08 3.02
CA ALA A 99 26.60 0.32 4.41
C ALA A 99 26.73 -0.84 5.42
N LEU A 100 26.63 -2.10 4.97
CA LEU A 100 26.72 -3.30 5.82
C LEU A 100 28.06 -4.04 5.71
N GLY A 101 28.96 -3.64 4.81
CA GLY A 101 30.26 -4.29 4.58
C GLY A 101 31.45 -3.67 5.34
N GLY A 102 31.23 -2.61 6.12
CA GLY A 102 32.27 -1.90 6.84
C GLY A 102 32.30 -2.23 8.34
N GLY A 103 32.68 -3.45 8.70
CA GLY A 103 32.88 -3.80 10.11
C GLY A 103 33.41 -5.21 10.34
N GLY A 104 34.74 -5.33 10.46
CA GLY A 104 35.43 -6.45 11.10
C GLY A 104 36.03 -7.48 10.17
#